data_AF-A0A3L8SPD4-F1
#
_entry.id   AF-A0A3L8SPD4-F1
#
_cell.length_a   1.000
_cell.length_b   1.000
_cell.length_c   1.000
_cell.angle_alpha   90.00
_cell.angle_beta   90.00
_cell.angle_gamma   90.00
#
_symmetry.space_group_name_H-M   'P 1'
#
loop_
_entity.id
_entity.type
_entity.pdbx_description
1 polymer ?
#
loop_
_entity_poly.entity_id
_entity_poly.type
_entity_poly.pdbx_seq_one_letter_code
_entity_poly.pdbx_strand_id
1 'polypeptide(L)'
;MVHSSDVCQCESFIRYEKTFGVTHFYSIEGVPRTGPTNVTILNITKHSALVKWTEIAAEDRLGFLQGYRISYTDSSRKKSPAVTLNASVTSYHLTGLKEKTTYRVQISGFTNAGEGPLTLSQPFSTPKYDKGELEGFVIGVCFSMTLILVFAPLTCCLVIKR
;
A
#
# COMPACT_ATOMS: atom_id res chain seq x y z
N MET A 1 -78.16 -44.24 -31.29
CA MET A 1 -77.87 -43.74 -29.94
C MET A 1 -76.48 -43.14 -29.94
N VAL A 2 -76.37 -41.89 -29.51
CA VAL A 2 -75.11 -41.14 -29.37
C VAL A 2 -74.58 -41.33 -27.95
N HIS A 3 -73.29 -41.63 -27.80
CA HIS A 3 -72.36 -41.12 -26.77
C HIS A 3 -70.98 -41.78 -27.02
N SER A 4 -69.93 -41.00 -27.34
CA SER A 4 -68.90 -40.49 -26.40
C SER A 4 -68.03 -41.62 -25.82
N SER A 5 -66.71 -41.57 -25.71
CA SER A 5 -65.56 -40.81 -26.20
C SER A 5 -64.34 -41.47 -25.52
N ASP A 6 -63.14 -41.23 -26.04
CA ASP A 6 -61.85 -41.42 -25.33
C ASP A 6 -61.38 -42.89 -25.17
N VAL A 7 -60.11 -43.28 -25.25
CA VAL A 7 -58.88 -42.64 -24.79
C VAL A 7 -57.72 -43.25 -25.59
N CYS A 8 -56.85 -42.42 -26.19
CA CYS A 8 -55.53 -42.88 -26.64
C CYS A 8 -54.74 -43.41 -25.45
N GLN A 9 -54.37 -44.69 -25.46
CA GLN A 9 -53.36 -45.24 -24.57
C GLN A 9 -51.98 -44.63 -24.93
N CYS A 10 -51.72 -43.44 -24.40
CA CYS A 10 -50.36 -42.93 -24.28
C CYS A 10 -49.73 -43.59 -23.05
N GLU A 11 -48.93 -44.63 -23.27
CA GLU A 11 -48.12 -45.25 -22.23
C GLU A 11 -47.13 -44.24 -21.61
N SER A 12 -47.23 -44.09 -20.30
CA SER A 12 -46.26 -43.48 -19.39
C SER A 12 -45.83 -42.04 -19.69
N PHE A 13 -46.70 -41.09 -19.31
CA PHE A 13 -46.34 -39.69 -19.18
C PHE A 13 -45.30 -39.51 -18.05
N ILE A 14 -44.08 -39.13 -18.45
CA ILE A 14 -43.06 -38.42 -17.67
C ILE A 14 -42.59 -39.12 -16.38
N ARG A 15 -41.52 -39.92 -16.49
CA ARG A 15 -40.59 -40.09 -15.36
C ARG A 15 -40.17 -38.70 -14.90
N TYR A 16 -40.35 -38.41 -13.62
CA TYR A 16 -39.89 -37.19 -12.95
C TYR A 16 -38.37 -37.00 -13.13
N GLU A 17 -37.93 -36.42 -14.24
CA GLU A 17 -36.61 -35.79 -14.31
C GLU A 17 -36.70 -34.47 -13.57
N LYS A 18 -36.34 -34.48 -12.28
CA LYS A 18 -36.02 -33.24 -11.57
C LYS A 18 -34.69 -32.74 -12.11
N THR A 19 -34.71 -31.84 -13.08
CA THR A 19 -33.53 -31.04 -13.40
C THR A 19 -33.32 -30.04 -12.26
N PHE A 20 -32.40 -30.34 -11.36
CA PHE A 20 -31.97 -29.39 -10.34
C PHE A 20 -31.13 -28.31 -11.01
N GLY A 21 -31.76 -27.20 -11.39
CA GLY A 21 -31.05 -25.99 -11.76
C GLY A 21 -30.42 -25.37 -10.51
N VAL A 22 -29.12 -25.56 -10.33
CA VAL A 22 -28.36 -24.82 -9.31
C VAL A 22 -28.01 -23.47 -9.90
N THR A 23 -28.72 -22.43 -9.49
CA THR A 23 -28.29 -21.04 -9.73
C THR A 23 -27.50 -20.57 -8.51
N HIS A 24 -26.25 -20.18 -8.73
CA HIS A 24 -25.44 -19.57 -7.68
C HIS A 24 -25.90 -18.12 -7.50
N PHE A 25 -26.52 -17.81 -6.36
CA PHE A 25 -26.85 -16.45 -5.97
C PHE A 25 -25.58 -15.70 -5.54
N TYR A 26 -25.48 -14.43 -5.92
CA TYR A 26 -24.36 -13.55 -5.61
C TYR A 26 -24.11 -13.54 -4.10
N SER A 27 -22.93 -14.02 -3.69
CA SER A 27 -22.47 -13.87 -2.32
C SER A 27 -22.46 -12.37 -2.01
N ILE A 28 -23.17 -11.96 -0.96
CA ILE A 28 -22.89 -10.67 -0.33
C ILE A 28 -21.37 -10.53 -0.19
N GLU A 29 -20.82 -9.39 -0.61
CA GLU A 29 -19.39 -9.15 -0.39
C GLU A 29 -19.10 -9.26 1.11
N GLY A 30 -17.95 -9.84 1.43
CA GLY A 30 -17.33 -9.80 2.73
C GLY A 30 -16.22 -8.77 2.78
N VAL A 31 -15.77 -8.47 4.00
CA VAL A 31 -14.53 -7.72 4.21
C VAL A 31 -13.32 -8.62 3.93
N PRO A 32 -12.16 -8.07 3.54
CA PRO A 32 -10.96 -8.86 3.37
C PRO A 32 -10.63 -9.65 4.63
N ARG A 33 -10.28 -10.93 4.49
CA ARG A 33 -9.94 -11.83 5.60
C ARG A 33 -8.61 -11.49 6.25
N THR A 34 -7.68 -10.95 5.46
CA THR A 34 -6.33 -10.59 5.85
C THR A 34 -6.00 -9.18 5.37
N GLY A 35 -5.08 -8.51 6.05
CA GLY A 35 -4.46 -7.29 5.54
C GLY A 35 -3.43 -7.61 4.45
N PRO A 36 -2.90 -6.60 3.75
CA PRO A 36 -1.82 -6.82 2.78
C PRO A 36 -0.56 -7.41 3.43
N THR A 37 0.29 -8.06 2.64
CA THR A 37 1.49 -8.77 3.13
C THR A 37 2.77 -8.02 2.76
N ASN A 38 3.93 -8.47 3.26
CA ASN A 38 5.25 -7.90 2.95
C ASN A 38 5.34 -6.36 3.12
N VAL A 39 4.82 -5.84 4.22
CA VAL A 39 4.93 -4.40 4.53
C VAL A 39 6.39 -4.04 4.78
N THR A 40 6.95 -3.21 3.91
CA THR A 40 8.33 -2.75 3.96
C THR A 40 8.38 -1.23 3.98
N ILE A 41 9.33 -0.66 4.74
CA ILE A 41 9.58 0.77 4.78
C ILE A 41 10.99 1.02 4.24
N LEU A 42 11.06 1.85 3.21
CA LEU A 42 12.26 2.17 2.45
C LEU A 42 12.44 3.70 2.39
N ASN A 43 13.61 4.16 1.93
CA ASN A 43 13.90 5.57 1.67
C ASN A 43 13.49 6.51 2.82
N ILE A 44 13.81 6.11 4.05
CA ILE A 44 13.46 6.87 5.26
C ILE A 44 14.35 8.12 5.33
N THR A 45 13.70 9.28 5.39
CA THR A 45 14.29 10.59 5.66
C THR A 45 13.79 11.11 7.00
N LYS A 46 14.30 12.26 7.43
CA LYS A 46 13.90 12.94 8.67
C LYS A 46 12.42 13.37 8.64
N HIS A 47 11.83 13.55 7.44
CA HIS A 47 10.45 13.99 7.25
C HIS A 47 9.57 13.07 6.36
N SER A 48 10.11 11.99 5.80
CA SER A 48 9.39 11.12 4.87
C SER A 48 9.82 9.66 4.95
N ALA A 49 8.98 8.76 4.44
CA ALA A 49 9.32 7.35 4.27
C ALA A 49 8.47 6.73 3.17
N LEU A 50 9.04 5.80 2.39
CA LEU A 50 8.31 5.04 1.39
C LEU A 50 7.81 3.73 1.99
N VAL A 51 6.50 3.57 2.07
CA VAL A 51 5.85 2.33 2.50
C VAL A 51 5.49 1.52 1.26
N LYS A 52 5.81 0.22 1.27
CA LYS A 52 5.46 -0.73 0.20
C LYS A 52 4.82 -1.98 0.81
N TRP A 53 3.90 -2.60 0.08
CA TRP A 53 3.24 -3.84 0.48
C TRP A 53 2.89 -4.68 -0.74
N THR A 54 2.59 -5.95 -0.52
CA THR A 54 2.02 -6.86 -1.52
C THR A 54 0.51 -6.84 -1.42
N GLU A 55 -0.17 -6.94 -2.57
CA GLU A 55 -1.63 -6.99 -2.63
C GLU A 55 -2.23 -8.14 -1.82
N ILE A 56 -3.50 -7.99 -1.43
CA ILE A 56 -4.25 -9.06 -0.76
C ILE A 56 -4.59 -10.11 -1.82
N ALA A 57 -4.35 -11.38 -1.50
CA ALA A 57 -4.64 -12.51 -2.40
C ALA A 57 -6.13 -12.56 -2.76
N ALA A 58 -6.48 -12.96 -3.97
CA ALA A 58 -7.85 -12.87 -4.49
C ALA A 58 -8.85 -13.68 -3.63
N GLU A 59 -8.41 -14.83 -3.14
CA GLU A 59 -9.10 -15.73 -2.23
C GLU A 59 -9.43 -15.09 -0.86
N ASP A 60 -8.64 -14.11 -0.42
CA ASP A 60 -8.80 -13.45 0.87
C ASP A 60 -9.57 -12.13 0.77
N ARG A 61 -9.84 -11.61 -0.44
CA ARG A 61 -10.57 -10.33 -0.62
C ARG A 61 -12.03 -10.44 -0.22
N LEU A 62 -12.64 -11.61 -0.42
CA LEU A 62 -14.06 -11.90 -0.21
C LEU A 62 -15.02 -10.88 -0.86
N GLY A 63 -14.59 -10.20 -1.92
CA GLY A 63 -15.35 -9.15 -2.61
C GLY A 63 -14.46 -8.35 -3.57
N PHE A 64 -15.01 -7.27 -4.16
CA PHE A 64 -14.22 -6.37 -4.99
C PHE A 64 -13.43 -5.39 -4.11
N LEU A 65 -12.11 -5.59 -4.06
CA LEU A 65 -11.20 -4.71 -3.32
C LEU A 65 -11.31 -3.28 -3.87
N GLN A 66 -11.75 -2.35 -3.02
CA GLN A 66 -11.90 -0.94 -3.37
C GLN A 66 -10.59 -0.18 -3.14
N GLY A 67 -9.84 -0.56 -2.11
CA GLY A 67 -8.61 0.13 -1.78
C GLY A 67 -7.92 -0.31 -0.50
N TYR A 68 -6.93 0.50 -0.12
CA TYR A 68 -6.15 0.36 1.10
C TYR A 68 -6.31 1.57 2.00
N ARG A 69 -6.23 1.36 3.31
CA ARG A 69 -6.16 2.43 4.30
C ARG A 69 -4.88 2.30 5.13
N ILE A 70 -4.08 3.35 5.12
CA ILE A 70 -2.83 3.42 5.88
C ILE A 70 -3.07 4.22 7.14
N SER A 71 -2.68 3.66 8.28
CA SER A 71 -2.66 4.32 9.58
C SER A 71 -1.26 4.29 10.15
N TYR A 72 -0.83 5.40 10.75
CA TYR A 72 0.49 5.47 11.38
C TYR A 72 0.47 6.32 12.64
N THR A 73 1.21 5.86 13.65
CA THR A 73 1.30 6.49 14.98
C THR A 73 2.74 6.81 15.32
N ASP A 74 2.96 7.98 15.91
CA ASP A 74 4.26 8.31 16.50
C ASP A 74 4.43 7.63 17.89
N SER A 75 5.64 7.71 18.45
CA SER A 75 5.99 7.16 19.76
C SER A 75 5.17 7.75 20.92
N SER A 76 4.60 8.95 20.74
CA SER A 76 3.68 9.58 21.70
C SER A 76 2.24 9.06 21.60
N ARG A 77 2.01 8.04 20.75
CA ARG A 77 0.70 7.47 20.42
C ARG A 77 -0.26 8.47 19.77
N LYS A 78 0.26 9.55 19.19
CA LYS A 78 -0.55 10.44 18.36
C LYS A 78 -0.82 9.75 17.02
N LYS A 79 -2.08 9.43 16.77
CA LYS A 79 -2.53 8.89 15.47
C LYS A 79 -2.51 10.00 14.43
N SER A 80 -1.89 9.71 13.29
CA SER A 80 -1.99 10.57 12.12
C SER A 80 -3.31 10.30 11.37
N PRO A 81 -3.79 11.25 10.54
CA PRO A 81 -4.92 11.01 9.68
C PRO A 81 -4.70 9.76 8.82
N ALA A 82 -5.75 8.95 8.68
CA ALA A 82 -5.69 7.78 7.82
C ALA A 82 -5.63 8.21 6.35
N VAL A 83 -4.82 7.52 5.55
CA VAL A 83 -4.69 7.76 4.12
C VAL A 83 -5.43 6.66 3.37
N THR A 84 -6.33 7.03 2.48
CA THR A 84 -7.08 6.09 1.63
C THR A 84 -6.47 6.06 0.23
N LEU A 85 -6.26 4.87 -0.32
CA LEU A 85 -5.63 4.63 -1.60
C LEU A 85 -6.45 3.64 -2.42
N ASN A 86 -6.34 3.72 -3.75
CA ASN A 86 -7.02 2.80 -4.67
C ASN A 86 -6.42 1.39 -4.60
N ALA A 87 -7.20 0.39 -5.01
CA ALA A 87 -6.79 -1.01 -4.96
C ALA A 87 -5.53 -1.37 -5.78
N SER A 88 -5.23 -0.60 -6.84
CA SER A 88 -4.04 -0.82 -7.68
C SER A 88 -2.75 -0.26 -7.06
N VAL A 89 -2.82 0.40 -5.92
CA VAL A 89 -1.68 1.05 -5.27
C VAL A 89 -1.06 0.10 -4.26
N THR A 90 0.24 -0.16 -4.43
CA THR A 90 1.05 -1.03 -3.55
C THR A 90 2.19 -0.28 -2.86
N SER A 91 2.22 1.04 -3.00
CA SER A 91 3.23 1.88 -2.36
C SER A 91 2.70 3.28 -2.06
N TYR A 92 3.19 3.89 -0.98
CA TYR A 92 2.82 5.25 -0.59
C TYR A 92 3.98 5.98 0.08
N HIS A 93 4.16 7.25 -0.27
CA HIS A 93 5.19 8.09 0.32
C HIS A 93 4.61 8.90 1.48
N LEU A 94 4.92 8.50 2.72
CA LEU A 94 4.57 9.25 3.92
C LEU A 94 5.39 10.54 3.95
N THR A 95 4.75 11.66 4.30
CA THR A 95 5.37 12.99 4.40
C THR A 95 4.97 13.68 5.69
N GLY A 96 5.72 14.69 6.13
CA GLY A 96 5.43 15.45 7.34
C GLY A 96 5.71 14.68 8.63
N LEU A 97 6.65 13.72 8.58
CA LEU A 97 7.12 13.01 9.76
C LEU A 97 8.01 13.91 10.61
N LYS A 98 8.10 13.64 11.91
CA LYS A 98 9.04 14.31 12.82
C LYS A 98 10.38 13.60 12.77
N GLU A 99 11.47 14.35 12.83
CA GLU A 99 12.82 13.79 12.97
C GLU A 99 13.00 13.03 14.30
N LYS A 100 13.98 12.12 14.36
CA LYS A 100 14.32 11.34 15.57
C LYS A 100 13.10 10.71 16.26
N THR A 101 12.14 10.23 15.48
CA THR A 101 10.86 9.73 15.98
C THR A 101 10.59 8.33 15.46
N THR A 102 10.17 7.42 16.35
CA THR A 102 9.73 6.08 15.98
C THR A 102 8.25 6.11 15.62
N TYR A 103 7.95 5.61 14.44
CA TYR A 103 6.60 5.43 13.92
C TYR A 103 6.25 3.96 13.82
N ARG A 104 4.96 3.66 13.84
CA ARG A 104 4.39 2.35 13.54
C ARG A 104 3.37 2.49 12.44
N VAL A 105 3.50 1.71 11.37
CA VAL A 105 2.59 1.70 10.22
C VAL A 105 1.75 0.43 10.24
N GLN A 106 0.47 0.59 9.94
CA GLN A 106 -0.47 -0.50 9.74
C GLN A 106 -1.35 -0.20 8.53
N ILE A 107 -1.63 -1.22 7.73
CA ILE A 107 -2.41 -1.10 6.49
C ILE A 107 -3.59 -2.06 6.56
N SER A 108 -4.76 -1.66 6.09
CA SER A 108 -5.93 -2.52 5.92
C SER A 108 -6.43 -2.42 4.48
N GLY A 109 -7.05 -3.49 3.99
CA GLY A 109 -7.84 -3.44 2.75
C GLY A 109 -9.31 -3.22 3.05
N PHE A 110 -10.07 -2.68 2.10
CA PHE A 110 -11.52 -2.55 2.22
C PHE A 110 -12.26 -2.89 0.92
N THR A 111 -13.45 -3.47 1.08
CA THR A 111 -14.43 -3.78 0.03
C THR A 111 -15.68 -2.93 0.26
N ASN A 112 -16.74 -3.11 -0.54
CA ASN A 112 -18.01 -2.42 -0.30
C ASN A 112 -18.71 -2.94 0.98
N ALA A 113 -18.34 -4.13 1.45
CA ALA A 113 -18.81 -4.68 2.72
C ALA A 113 -18.17 -4.03 3.95
N GLY A 114 -17.04 -3.33 3.78
CA GLY A 114 -16.31 -2.68 4.85
C GLY A 114 -14.82 -2.98 4.85
N GLU A 115 -14.18 -2.74 5.99
CA GLU A 115 -12.74 -2.82 6.15
C GLU A 115 -12.31 -4.12 6.84
N GLY A 116 -11.27 -4.74 6.28
CA GLY A 116 -10.66 -5.94 6.83
C GLY A 116 -9.69 -5.64 7.99
N PRO A 117 -9.00 -6.67 8.50
CA PRO A 117 -8.03 -6.50 9.57
C PRO A 117 -6.80 -5.71 9.10
N LEU A 118 -6.17 -5.03 10.06
CA LEU A 118 -4.90 -4.35 9.85
C LEU A 118 -3.75 -5.36 9.73
N THR A 119 -2.70 -4.99 9.01
CA THR A 119 -1.41 -5.69 9.06
C THR A 119 -0.82 -5.65 10.46
N LEU A 120 0.19 -6.50 10.66
CA LEU A 120 1.12 -6.33 11.78
C LEU A 120 1.69 -4.92 11.77
N SER A 121 1.86 -4.37 12.97
CA SER A 121 2.45 -3.04 13.16
C SER A 121 3.92 -3.08 12.78
N GLN A 122 4.26 -2.42 11.68
CA GLN A 122 5.63 -2.34 11.19
C GLN A 122 6.32 -1.06 11.73
N PRO A 123 7.31 -1.19 12.62
CA PRO A 123 8.03 -0.03 13.16
C PRO A 123 9.09 0.49 12.20
N PHE A 124 9.31 1.81 12.21
CA PHE A 124 10.46 2.46 11.59
C PHE A 124 10.82 3.74 12.36
N SER A 125 12.05 4.23 12.21
CA SER A 125 12.50 5.45 12.90
C SER A 125 13.09 6.43 11.91
N THR A 126 12.67 7.70 12.01
CA THR A 126 13.26 8.79 11.23
C THR A 126 14.63 9.18 11.82
N PRO A 127 15.64 9.46 10.99
CA PRO A 127 16.92 9.98 11.46
C PRO A 127 16.77 11.42 11.97
N LYS A 128 17.83 11.92 12.64
CA LYS A 128 17.93 13.35 12.99
C LYS A 128 18.38 14.20 11.80
N TYR A 129 19.25 13.66 10.96
CA TYR A 129 19.78 14.34 9.78
C TYR A 129 19.62 13.44 8.56
N ASP A 130 19.32 14.03 7.42
CA ASP A 130 19.20 13.28 6.18
C ASP A 130 20.58 12.90 5.64
N LYS A 131 20.74 11.66 5.20
CA LYS A 131 22.01 11.16 4.66
C LYS A 131 22.52 12.03 3.50
N GLY A 132 21.63 12.50 2.62
CA GLY A 132 22.00 13.35 1.48
C GLY A 132 22.39 14.79 1.83
N GLU A 133 21.96 15.30 2.99
CA GLU A 133 22.29 16.66 3.43
C GLU A 133 23.78 16.76 3.84
N LEU A 134 24.28 15.72 4.50
CA LEU A 134 25.67 15.66 4.94
C LEU A 134 26.63 15.45 3.76
N GLU A 135 26.28 14.59 2.81
CA GLU A 135 27.09 14.34 1.60
C GLU A 135 27.23 15.60 0.75
N GLY A 136 26.15 16.37 0.56
CA GLY A 136 26.19 17.65 -0.16
C GLY A 136 27.11 18.68 0.51
N PHE A 137 27.06 18.76 1.85
CA PHE A 137 27.93 19.65 2.61
C PHE A 137 29.41 19.25 2.48
N VAL A 138 29.72 17.95 2.64
CA VAL A 138 31.09 17.43 2.51
C VAL A 138 31.65 17.69 1.12
N ILE A 139 30.87 17.41 0.07
CA ILE A 139 31.27 17.67 -1.32
C ILE A 139 31.54 19.17 -1.53
N GLY A 140 30.66 20.05 -1.05
CA GLY A 140 30.84 21.49 -1.14
C GLY A 140 32.12 22.00 -0.46
N VAL A 141 32.42 21.48 0.73
CA VAL A 141 33.66 21.80 1.46
C VAL A 141 34.90 21.25 0.73
N CYS A 142 34.84 20.05 0.18
CA CYS A 142 35.95 19.49 -0.61
C CYS A 142 36.22 20.31 -1.88
N PHE A 143 35.18 20.73 -2.60
CA PHE A 143 35.32 21.61 -3.75
C PHE A 143 35.86 22.99 -3.38
N SER A 144 35.40 23.58 -2.27
CA SER A 144 35.93 24.88 -1.83
C SER A 144 37.40 24.78 -1.41
N MET A 145 37.79 23.72 -0.68
CA MET A 145 39.17 23.50 -0.25
C MET A 145 40.12 23.25 -1.44
N THR A 146 39.68 22.48 -2.43
CA THR A 146 40.47 22.25 -3.66
C THR A 146 40.61 23.53 -4.48
N LEU A 147 39.56 24.35 -4.59
CA LEU A 147 39.62 25.66 -5.24
C LEU A 147 40.62 26.59 -4.51
N ILE A 148 40.54 26.68 -3.19
CA ILE A 148 41.45 27.54 -2.41
C ILE A 148 42.91 27.10 -2.60
N LEU A 149 43.21 25.81 -2.52
CA LEU A 149 44.56 25.29 -2.68
C LEU A 149 45.15 25.50 -4.07
N VAL A 150 44.33 25.53 -5.13
CA VAL A 150 44.79 25.78 -6.50
C VAL A 150 44.95 27.28 -6.76
N PHE A 151 43.97 28.09 -6.36
CA PHE A 151 43.93 29.51 -6.72
C PHE A 151 44.72 30.41 -5.77
N ALA A 152 44.88 30.05 -4.48
CA ALA A 152 45.69 30.83 -3.55
C ALA A 152 47.19 30.94 -3.94
N PRO A 153 47.89 29.84 -4.32
CA PRO A 153 49.28 29.96 -4.78
C PRO A 153 49.40 30.63 -6.15
N LEU A 154 48.43 30.42 -7.06
CA LEU A 154 48.42 31.10 -8.37
C LEU A 154 48.29 32.62 -8.22
N THR A 155 47.36 33.06 -7.39
CA THR A 155 47.19 34.50 -7.08
C THR A 155 48.40 35.05 -6.34
N CYS A 156 49.01 34.29 -5.42
CA CYS A 156 50.23 34.68 -4.71
C CYS A 156 51.43 34.85 -5.67
N CYS A 157 51.65 33.90 -6.59
CA CYS A 157 52.72 33.98 -7.60
C CYS A 157 52.55 35.15 -8.57
N LEU A 158 51.31 35.53 -8.89
CA LEU A 158 51.01 36.68 -9.74
C LEU A 158 51.22 38.02 -9.04
N VAL A 159 51.00 38.09 -7.72
CA VAL A 159 51.23 39.30 -6.91
C VAL A 159 52.71 39.54 -6.64
N ILE A 160 53.52 38.49 -6.46
CA ILE A 160 54.98 38.61 -6.21
C ILE A 160 55.75 38.96 -7.49
N LYS A 161 55.20 38.67 -8.68
CA LYS A 161 55.81 39.00 -9.98
C LYS A 161 55.57 40.44 -10.46
N ARG A 162 54.95 41.29 -9.63
CA ARG A 162 54.63 42.69 -9.94
C ARG A 162 55.39 43.62 -9.00
#